data_AF-A0A975EGV3-F1
#
_entry.id   AF-A0A975EGV3-F1
#
_cell.length_a   1.000
_cell.length_b   1.000
_cell.length_c   1.000
_cell.angle_alpha   90.00
_cell.angle_beta   90.00
_cell.angle_gamma   90.00
#
_symmetry.space_group_name_H-M   'P 1'
#
loop_
_entity.id
_entity.type
_entity.pdbx_description
1 polymer ?
#
loop_
_entity_poly.entity_id
_entity_poly.type
_entity_poly.pdbx_seq_one_letter_code
_entity_poly.pdbx_strand_id
1 'polypeptide(L)'
;MTQRIVLHAAVTLTAALSLRAEIDFAHEVIPILEKHCVECHGGDESKGGLSMNTRAMLLEADVLEPGDPDASLLIEVLTDEDPDFRMPPPGKKKAPLNAAEIDALKRWIAADLPWEEGFTFAKDRYEPPLKPRPVKLPAGPKGANPIDLIVAEHFKAEGIRFQGAADDSTFLRRASLDLVGLPPSPDLVAMISPGKPLDRAAVIDRLLADNQGYAEHWMTFWNDLLRNDYGGTGFITGGRQQVTGWLYPSLLENKPFDKFVRELVAPTKESRGFIDGITWRGEVNASQTTQIQFSQNVSQVFLGINMKCASCHDSFIDRWTLREAYGLAAIYSEKPMELERCDKPTGEMAVASWLFPELGQIDPAKPRDERLKQLADLMTHPDNGRMQRTIVNRLWAQLMGRGIVHPVDAMNTAPWSEDLLDFLANHLVESGYDLKSVLRLIATSKTYQSRAEIREDENAEYVFRGPVRKRMTAEQFLDAIRSVTGVWQKADGAAFKKGGAGGQLAVVMETHGLQKWDDRPIRTAFGKRDSLQAALGRPNRDQVVTSRPDSVTTLEAINLSNGPELAGLIRDGAVKIGNDAQPKDLIRKVFRASVSREPTTEETAIGLSMLGEKPSAEDTEDFLWSVFMLPEFHYIN
;
A
#
# COMPACT_ATOMS: atom_id res chain seq x y z
N MET A 1 -88.63 -54.93 -8.64
CA MET A 1 -88.23 -54.06 -7.52
C MET A 1 -86.75 -53.75 -7.70
N THR A 2 -86.46 -52.66 -8.41
CA THR A 2 -86.05 -51.31 -7.91
C THR A 2 -84.51 -51.20 -7.94
N GLN A 3 -83.86 -50.74 -9.02
CA GLN A 3 -83.66 -49.36 -9.52
C GLN A 3 -82.30 -48.77 -9.08
N ARG A 4 -81.64 -48.05 -10.03
CA ARG A 4 -80.44 -47.18 -9.96
C ARG A 4 -79.12 -47.88 -10.32
N ILE A 5 -78.61 -47.81 -11.56
CA ILE A 5 -78.09 -46.65 -12.33
C ILE A 5 -77.21 -45.73 -11.49
N VAL A 6 -75.89 -45.92 -11.60
CA VAL A 6 -74.90 -44.85 -11.49
C VAL A 6 -73.86 -45.09 -12.59
N LEU A 7 -73.91 -44.20 -13.59
CA LEU A 7 -72.91 -44.05 -14.66
C LEU A 7 -71.68 -43.36 -14.03
N HIS A 8 -70.49 -43.96 -14.09
CA HIS A 8 -69.24 -43.22 -13.87
C HIS A 8 -68.52 -43.11 -15.22
N ALA A 9 -68.54 -41.90 -15.77
CA ALA A 9 -67.75 -41.51 -16.92
C ALA A 9 -66.28 -41.43 -16.51
N ALA A 10 -65.42 -42.21 -17.17
CA ALA A 10 -63.98 -42.05 -17.10
C ALA A 10 -63.61 -40.75 -17.86
N VAL A 11 -63.26 -39.70 -17.12
CA VAL A 11 -62.59 -38.53 -17.67
C VAL A 11 -61.10 -38.84 -17.73
N THR A 12 -60.61 -39.20 -18.91
CA THR A 12 -59.18 -39.18 -19.23
C THR A 12 -58.71 -37.73 -19.26
N LEU A 13 -58.12 -37.29 -18.15
CA LEU A 13 -57.36 -36.04 -18.10
C LEU A 13 -55.96 -36.33 -18.67
N THR A 14 -55.79 -36.17 -19.98
CA THR A 14 -54.46 -36.01 -20.58
C THR A 14 -53.92 -34.65 -20.15
N ALA A 15 -53.22 -34.62 -19.02
CA ALA A 15 -52.31 -33.52 -18.71
C ALA A 15 -51.15 -33.63 -19.71
N ALA A 16 -51.17 -32.77 -20.72
CA ALA A 16 -49.98 -32.51 -21.53
C ALA A 16 -48.93 -31.89 -20.59
N LEU A 17 -48.02 -32.71 -20.06
CA LEU A 17 -46.73 -32.19 -19.63
C LEU A 17 -46.06 -31.63 -20.88
N SER A 18 -46.06 -30.30 -21.01
CA SER A 18 -45.07 -29.65 -21.86
C SER A 18 -43.70 -30.12 -21.40
N LEU A 19 -43.03 -30.95 -22.20
CA LEU A 19 -41.58 -31.02 -22.18
C LEU A 19 -41.07 -29.64 -22.60
N ARG A 20 -41.00 -28.70 -21.64
CA ARG A 20 -40.19 -27.50 -21.81
C ARG A 20 -38.73 -27.96 -21.74
N ALA A 21 -37.95 -27.65 -22.78
CA ALA A 21 -36.52 -27.93 -22.81
C ALA A 21 -35.85 -27.28 -21.58
N GLU A 22 -34.89 -28.00 -21.00
CA GLU A 22 -34.04 -27.51 -19.92
C GLU A 22 -33.28 -26.27 -20.40
N ILE A 23 -33.30 -25.19 -19.61
CA ILE A 23 -32.67 -23.91 -19.98
C ILE A 23 -31.15 -24.07 -20.06
N ASP A 24 -30.55 -23.69 -21.19
CA ASP A 24 -29.10 -23.71 -21.36
C ASP A 24 -28.49 -22.38 -20.90
N PHE A 25 -27.85 -22.37 -19.73
CA PHE A 25 -27.22 -21.17 -19.19
C PHE A 25 -26.18 -20.57 -20.16
N ALA A 26 -25.36 -21.42 -20.79
CA ALA A 26 -24.24 -20.96 -21.61
C ALA A 26 -24.69 -20.33 -22.93
N HIS A 27 -25.72 -20.89 -23.56
CA HIS A 27 -26.18 -20.42 -24.88
C HIS A 27 -27.41 -19.51 -24.84
N GLU A 28 -28.27 -19.61 -23.83
CA GLU A 28 -29.49 -18.80 -23.72
C GLU A 28 -29.36 -17.63 -22.75
N VAL A 29 -28.59 -17.76 -21.65
CA VAL A 29 -28.58 -16.78 -20.56
C VAL A 29 -27.35 -15.86 -20.62
N ILE A 30 -26.14 -16.44 -20.75
CA ILE A 30 -24.89 -15.68 -20.84
C ILE A 30 -24.96 -14.54 -21.87
N PRO A 31 -25.39 -14.77 -23.13
CA PRO A 31 -25.42 -13.71 -24.14
C PRO A 31 -26.35 -12.55 -23.78
N ILE A 32 -27.42 -12.81 -23.01
CA ILE A 32 -28.36 -11.78 -22.54
C ILE A 32 -27.71 -10.94 -21.45
N LEU A 33 -27.13 -11.60 -20.44
CA LEU A 33 -26.48 -10.92 -19.32
C LEU A 33 -25.27 -10.09 -19.79
N GLU A 34 -24.42 -10.64 -20.66
CA GLU A 34 -23.26 -9.92 -21.22
C GLU A 34 -23.67 -8.65 -21.96
N LYS A 35 -24.66 -8.78 -22.84
CA LYS A 35 -25.12 -7.71 -23.72
C LYS A 35 -25.78 -6.57 -22.95
N HIS A 36 -26.61 -6.91 -21.96
CA HIS A 36 -27.50 -5.94 -21.33
C HIS A 36 -27.06 -5.52 -19.93
N CYS A 37 -26.41 -6.40 -19.17
CA CYS A 37 -26.21 -6.22 -17.73
C CYS A 37 -24.74 -6.04 -17.32
N VAL A 38 -23.82 -6.84 -17.88
CA VAL A 38 -22.42 -6.96 -17.41
C VAL A 38 -21.62 -5.65 -17.50
N GLU A 39 -21.91 -4.75 -18.43
CA GLU A 39 -21.19 -3.45 -18.49
C GLU A 39 -21.36 -2.61 -17.22
N CYS A 40 -22.48 -2.72 -16.51
CA CYS A 40 -22.77 -1.94 -15.30
C CYS A 40 -22.76 -2.78 -14.02
N HIS A 41 -22.99 -4.09 -14.15
CA HIS A 41 -23.15 -5.02 -13.04
C HIS A 41 -22.16 -6.19 -13.10
N GLY A 42 -21.11 -6.13 -13.91
CA GLY A 42 -20.10 -7.18 -14.04
C GLY A 42 -18.71 -6.62 -14.33
N GLY A 43 -17.72 -7.51 -14.44
CA GLY A 43 -16.32 -7.12 -14.49
C GLY A 43 -15.89 -6.41 -13.20
N ASP A 44 -15.48 -5.15 -13.31
CA ASP A 44 -15.08 -4.30 -12.18
C ASP A 44 -16.22 -3.36 -11.74
N GLU A 45 -17.39 -3.40 -12.39
CA GLU A 45 -18.52 -2.52 -12.14
C GLU A 45 -19.59 -3.24 -11.30
N SER A 46 -20.14 -2.52 -10.33
CA SER A 46 -21.21 -3.03 -9.45
C SER A 46 -22.22 -1.92 -9.11
N LYS A 47 -22.80 -1.31 -10.15
CA LYS A 47 -23.74 -0.20 -9.96
C LYS A 47 -24.94 -0.67 -9.13
N GLY A 48 -25.37 0.19 -8.20
CA GLY A 48 -26.44 -0.15 -7.27
C GLY A 48 -26.11 -1.27 -6.28
N GLY A 49 -24.83 -1.66 -6.15
CA GLY A 49 -24.41 -2.76 -5.27
C GLY A 49 -24.64 -4.16 -5.84
N LEU A 50 -25.13 -4.27 -7.08
CA LEU A 50 -25.37 -5.54 -7.76
C LEU A 50 -24.14 -5.96 -8.57
N SER A 51 -23.66 -7.19 -8.34
CA SER A 51 -22.67 -7.85 -9.19
C SER A 51 -23.20 -9.18 -9.71
N MET A 52 -23.06 -9.39 -11.02
CA MET A 52 -23.44 -10.59 -11.74
C MET A 52 -22.24 -11.52 -11.98
N ASN A 53 -21.04 -11.16 -11.53
CA ASN A 53 -19.81 -11.89 -11.85
C ASN A 53 -19.91 -13.38 -11.55
N THR A 54 -20.52 -13.79 -10.45
CA THR A 54 -20.76 -15.22 -10.14
C THR A 54 -22.20 -15.45 -9.73
N ARG A 55 -22.67 -16.72 -9.81
CA ARG A 55 -23.99 -17.11 -9.28
C ARG A 55 -24.17 -16.68 -7.82
N ALA A 56 -23.12 -16.87 -7.01
CA ALA A 56 -23.11 -16.51 -5.60
C ALA A 56 -23.36 -15.00 -5.45
N MET A 57 -22.56 -14.16 -6.11
CA MET A 57 -22.71 -12.68 -6.04
C MET A 57 -24.08 -12.18 -6.49
N LEU A 58 -24.70 -12.84 -7.46
CA LEU A 58 -26.01 -12.47 -7.97
C LEU A 58 -27.16 -12.85 -7.01
N LEU A 59 -27.12 -14.06 -6.45
CA LEU A 59 -28.04 -14.48 -5.38
C LEU A 59 -27.90 -13.61 -4.13
N GLU A 60 -26.66 -13.23 -3.86
CA GLU A 60 -26.27 -12.42 -2.72
C GLU A 60 -26.81 -10.99 -2.71
N ALA A 61 -27.20 -10.48 -3.88
CA ALA A 61 -27.72 -9.14 -4.07
C ALA A 61 -29.24 -9.01 -3.79
N ASP A 62 -29.92 -10.12 -3.48
CA ASP A 62 -31.36 -10.16 -3.14
C ASP A 62 -32.26 -9.56 -4.23
N VAL A 63 -31.84 -9.69 -5.49
CA VAL A 63 -32.59 -9.23 -6.67
C VAL A 63 -33.33 -10.37 -7.38
N LEU A 64 -33.20 -11.59 -6.88
CA LEU A 64 -33.74 -12.82 -7.47
C LEU A 64 -34.29 -13.74 -6.39
N GLU A 65 -35.45 -14.33 -6.67
CA GLU A 65 -36.07 -15.40 -5.91
C GLU A 65 -35.98 -16.70 -6.73
N PRO A 66 -35.00 -17.59 -6.45
CA PRO A 66 -34.81 -18.79 -7.24
C PRO A 66 -36.05 -19.68 -7.22
N GLY A 67 -36.49 -20.12 -8.40
CA GLY A 67 -37.74 -20.85 -8.59
C GLY A 67 -38.98 -19.96 -8.77
N ASP A 68 -38.93 -18.67 -8.42
CA ASP A 68 -40.04 -17.73 -8.56
C ASP A 68 -39.66 -16.47 -9.37
N PRO A 69 -39.79 -16.52 -10.71
CA PRO A 69 -39.46 -15.38 -11.55
C PRO A 69 -40.38 -14.16 -11.33
N ASP A 70 -41.62 -14.36 -10.86
CA ASP A 70 -42.57 -13.25 -10.70
C ASP A 70 -42.37 -12.53 -9.36
N ALA A 71 -41.74 -13.18 -8.38
CA ALA A 71 -41.28 -12.55 -7.13
C ALA A 71 -39.89 -11.90 -7.23
N SER A 72 -39.19 -12.08 -8.37
CA SER A 72 -37.82 -11.60 -8.55
C SER A 72 -37.75 -10.13 -9.01
N LEU A 73 -37.11 -9.26 -8.21
CA LEU A 73 -36.90 -7.84 -8.54
C LEU A 73 -36.22 -7.64 -9.90
N LEU A 74 -35.32 -8.54 -10.31
CA LEU A 74 -34.68 -8.49 -11.63
C LEU A 74 -35.72 -8.46 -12.76
N ILE A 75 -36.79 -9.25 -12.67
CA ILE A 75 -37.84 -9.28 -13.69
C ILE A 75 -38.68 -8.01 -13.64
N GLU A 76 -38.97 -7.50 -12.44
CA GLU A 76 -39.69 -6.25 -12.23
C GLU A 76 -38.95 -5.09 -12.93
N VAL A 77 -37.67 -4.88 -12.64
CA VAL A 77 -36.89 -3.77 -13.24
C VAL A 77 -36.68 -3.93 -14.75
N LEU A 78 -36.69 -5.15 -15.28
CA LEU A 78 -36.60 -5.39 -16.73
C LEU A 78 -37.90 -5.07 -17.48
N THR A 79 -39.03 -5.07 -16.77
CA THR A 79 -40.38 -4.86 -17.34
C THR A 79 -41.02 -3.54 -16.92
N ASP A 80 -40.33 -2.74 -16.10
CA ASP A 80 -40.83 -1.45 -15.61
C ASP A 80 -41.15 -0.47 -16.76
N GLU A 81 -42.26 0.24 -16.63
CA GLU A 81 -42.70 1.24 -17.61
C GLU A 81 -41.93 2.56 -17.45
N ASP A 82 -41.49 2.88 -16.23
CA ASP A 82 -40.74 4.09 -15.92
C ASP A 82 -39.29 3.96 -16.46
N PRO A 83 -38.90 4.80 -17.44
CA PRO A 83 -37.55 4.77 -17.98
C PRO A 83 -36.44 5.01 -16.95
N ASP A 84 -36.71 5.67 -15.83
CA ASP A 84 -35.70 5.94 -14.78
C ASP A 84 -35.43 4.71 -13.89
N PHE A 85 -36.39 3.76 -13.82
CA PHE A 85 -36.29 2.52 -13.02
C PHE A 85 -36.08 1.28 -13.88
N ARG A 86 -36.40 1.35 -15.17
CA ARG A 86 -36.22 0.25 -16.12
C ARG A 86 -34.75 -0.02 -16.43
N MET A 87 -34.37 -1.29 -16.40
CA MET A 87 -33.05 -1.79 -16.77
C MET A 87 -33.07 -2.51 -18.14
N PRO A 88 -32.05 -2.32 -18.99
CA PRO A 88 -30.98 -1.32 -18.88
C PRO A 88 -31.53 0.11 -19.05
N PRO A 89 -30.92 1.12 -18.40
CA PRO A 89 -31.42 2.49 -18.45
C PRO A 89 -31.37 3.06 -19.88
N PRO A 90 -32.32 3.93 -20.25
CA PRO A 90 -32.39 4.51 -21.58
C PRO A 90 -31.17 5.40 -21.86
N GLY A 91 -30.29 4.94 -22.75
CA GLY A 91 -29.04 5.63 -23.09
C GLY A 91 -28.45 5.10 -24.39
N LYS A 92 -27.62 5.93 -25.05
CA LYS A 92 -27.27 5.89 -26.50
C LYS A 92 -26.69 4.59 -27.10
N LYS A 93 -26.67 3.44 -26.42
CA LYS A 93 -26.18 2.17 -26.98
C LYS A 93 -26.91 0.89 -26.52
N LYS A 94 -27.93 0.93 -25.66
CA LYS A 94 -28.61 -0.30 -25.18
C LYS A 94 -30.10 -0.28 -25.47
N ALA A 95 -30.56 -1.25 -26.25
CA ALA A 95 -31.99 -1.49 -26.45
C ALA A 95 -32.56 -2.25 -25.25
N PRO A 96 -33.83 -2.03 -24.89
CA PRO A 96 -34.52 -2.87 -23.92
C PRO A 96 -34.49 -4.34 -24.34
N LEU A 97 -34.56 -5.25 -23.35
CA LEU A 97 -34.69 -6.68 -23.64
C LEU A 97 -36.01 -6.94 -24.37
N ASN A 98 -35.97 -7.83 -25.36
CA ASN A 98 -37.17 -8.28 -26.05
C ASN A 98 -37.89 -9.38 -25.24
N ALA A 99 -39.13 -9.69 -25.62
CA ALA A 99 -39.95 -10.67 -24.90
C ALA A 99 -39.33 -12.08 -24.81
N ALA A 100 -38.54 -12.50 -25.82
CA ALA A 100 -37.87 -13.80 -25.79
C ALA A 100 -36.65 -13.79 -24.85
N GLU A 101 -35.91 -12.69 -24.79
CA GLU A 101 -34.82 -12.51 -23.83
C GLU A 101 -35.36 -12.52 -22.37
N ILE A 102 -36.48 -11.83 -22.13
CA ILE A 102 -37.14 -11.84 -20.80
C ILE A 102 -37.68 -13.24 -20.47
N ASP A 103 -38.31 -13.94 -21.41
CA ASP A 103 -38.79 -15.32 -21.19
C ASP A 103 -37.64 -16.28 -20.86
N ALA A 104 -36.49 -16.14 -21.52
CA ALA A 104 -35.29 -16.93 -21.20
C ALA A 104 -34.81 -16.69 -19.76
N LEU A 105 -34.76 -15.43 -19.31
CA LEU A 105 -34.40 -15.11 -17.92
C LEU A 105 -35.45 -15.63 -16.92
N LYS A 106 -36.75 -15.53 -17.22
CA LYS A 106 -37.81 -16.12 -16.38
C LYS A 106 -37.66 -17.64 -16.25
N ARG A 107 -37.39 -18.33 -17.36
CA ARG A 107 -37.14 -19.78 -17.36
C ARG A 107 -35.89 -20.14 -16.57
N TRP A 108 -34.83 -19.35 -16.69
CA TRP A 108 -33.60 -19.52 -15.93
C TRP A 108 -33.81 -19.38 -14.43
N ILE A 109 -34.55 -18.36 -13.99
CA ILE A 109 -34.92 -18.19 -12.57
C ILE A 109 -35.80 -19.35 -12.09
N ALA A 110 -36.81 -19.73 -12.86
CA ALA A 110 -37.71 -20.83 -12.53
C ALA A 110 -36.99 -22.19 -12.42
N ALA A 111 -35.85 -22.35 -13.08
CA ALA A 111 -35.01 -23.54 -13.03
C ALA A 111 -33.97 -23.51 -11.87
N ASP A 112 -34.13 -22.62 -10.89
CA ASP A 112 -33.21 -22.42 -9.75
C ASP A 112 -31.81 -21.90 -10.17
N LEU A 113 -31.79 -21.05 -11.21
CA LEU A 113 -30.58 -20.37 -11.68
C LEU A 113 -29.42 -21.33 -11.96
N PRO A 114 -29.58 -22.31 -12.87
CA PRO A 114 -28.47 -23.16 -13.26
C PRO A 114 -27.32 -22.29 -13.78
N TRP A 115 -26.11 -22.59 -13.31
CA TRP A 115 -24.90 -21.82 -13.61
C TRP A 115 -23.76 -22.80 -13.85
N GLU A 116 -22.92 -22.51 -14.84
CA GLU A 116 -21.78 -23.36 -15.15
C GLU A 116 -20.71 -23.23 -14.06
N GLU A 117 -20.28 -24.37 -13.49
CA GLU A 117 -19.33 -24.38 -12.38
C GLU A 117 -18.02 -23.67 -12.77
N GLY A 118 -17.61 -22.68 -11.98
CA GLY A 118 -16.40 -21.88 -12.23
C GLY A 118 -16.55 -20.75 -13.26
N PHE A 119 -17.69 -20.64 -13.94
CA PHE A 119 -17.94 -19.52 -14.86
C PHE A 119 -18.08 -18.18 -14.10
N THR A 120 -17.43 -17.14 -14.61
CA THR A 120 -17.50 -15.79 -14.07
C THR A 120 -17.50 -14.71 -15.15
N PHE A 121 -18.28 -13.63 -14.95
CA PHE A 121 -18.16 -12.40 -15.75
C PHE A 121 -17.08 -11.44 -15.23
N ALA A 122 -16.38 -11.82 -14.15
CA ALA A 122 -15.19 -11.10 -13.73
C ALA A 122 -14.14 -11.19 -14.84
N LYS A 123 -13.41 -10.11 -15.09
CA LYS A 123 -12.28 -10.15 -16.00
C LYS A 123 -11.25 -11.15 -15.48
N ASP A 124 -10.58 -11.87 -16.38
CA ASP A 124 -9.37 -12.62 -16.04
C ASP A 124 -8.36 -11.66 -15.41
N ARG A 125 -8.22 -11.75 -14.09
CA ARG A 125 -7.28 -10.94 -13.31
C ARG A 125 -5.97 -11.69 -13.23
N TYR A 126 -4.87 -10.96 -13.35
CA TYR A 126 -3.54 -11.53 -13.18
C TYR A 126 -3.41 -12.15 -11.77
N GLU A 127 -3.26 -13.46 -11.69
CA GLU A 127 -2.91 -14.12 -10.44
C GLU A 127 -1.39 -14.34 -10.41
N PRO A 128 -0.66 -13.73 -9.46
CA PRO A 128 0.78 -13.88 -9.38
C PRO A 128 1.14 -15.35 -9.12
N PRO A 129 2.06 -15.96 -9.89
CA PRO A 129 2.54 -17.31 -9.62
C PRO A 129 3.04 -17.42 -8.18
N LEU A 130 2.65 -18.47 -7.45
CA LEU A 130 2.99 -18.55 -6.03
C LEU A 130 4.51 -18.63 -5.80
N LYS A 131 5.23 -19.41 -6.60
CA LYS A 131 6.68 -19.59 -6.45
C LYS A 131 7.47 -18.51 -7.22
N PRO A 132 8.61 -18.03 -6.71
CA PRO A 132 9.56 -17.24 -7.50
C PRO A 132 10.04 -18.03 -8.72
N ARG A 133 10.05 -17.42 -9.90
CA ARG A 133 10.66 -18.02 -11.11
C ARG A 133 12.12 -17.56 -11.23
N PRO A 134 13.07 -18.44 -11.55
CA PRO A 134 14.43 -18.01 -11.87
C PRO A 134 14.44 -17.19 -13.17
N VAL A 135 15.08 -16.01 -13.13
CA VAL A 135 15.11 -15.08 -14.27
C VAL A 135 16.43 -15.21 -15.02
N LYS A 136 16.35 -15.48 -16.32
CA LYS A 136 17.53 -15.50 -17.20
C LYS A 136 17.85 -14.07 -17.62
N LEU A 137 18.98 -13.54 -17.16
CA LEU A 137 19.39 -12.19 -17.49
C LEU A 137 19.67 -12.01 -18.99
N PRO A 138 19.24 -10.89 -19.60
CA PRO A 138 19.63 -10.51 -20.95
C PRO A 138 21.16 -10.37 -21.09
N ALA A 139 21.66 -10.55 -22.31
CA ALA A 139 23.09 -10.38 -22.58
C ALA A 139 23.50 -8.89 -22.45
N GLY A 140 24.66 -8.63 -21.87
CA GLY A 140 25.17 -7.26 -21.74
C GLY A 140 26.63 -7.19 -21.32
N PRO A 141 27.15 -5.96 -21.11
CA PRO A 141 28.54 -5.76 -20.71
C PRO A 141 28.89 -6.50 -19.41
N LYS A 142 30.12 -7.00 -19.32
CA LYS A 142 30.61 -7.65 -18.10
C LYS A 142 30.55 -6.68 -16.91
N GLY A 143 29.92 -7.10 -15.82
CA GLY A 143 29.76 -6.28 -14.62
C GLY A 143 28.64 -5.23 -14.70
N ALA A 144 27.80 -5.27 -15.74
CA ALA A 144 26.58 -4.45 -15.76
C ALA A 144 25.65 -4.84 -14.60
N ASN A 145 24.95 -3.86 -14.05
CA ASN A 145 23.91 -4.12 -13.05
C ASN A 145 22.77 -4.91 -13.73
N PRO A 146 22.34 -6.06 -13.18
CA PRO A 146 21.27 -6.87 -13.76
C PRO A 146 19.95 -6.13 -14.00
N ILE A 147 19.60 -5.15 -13.15
CA ILE A 147 18.39 -4.33 -13.33
C ILE A 147 18.46 -3.58 -14.66
N ASP A 148 19.63 -3.02 -14.99
CA ASP A 148 19.81 -2.26 -16.24
C ASP A 148 19.69 -3.16 -17.47
N LEU A 149 20.05 -4.44 -17.37
CA LEU A 149 19.89 -5.40 -18.47
C LEU A 149 18.42 -5.71 -18.73
N ILE A 150 17.63 -5.93 -17.67
CA ILE A 150 16.19 -6.20 -17.78
C ILE A 150 15.43 -4.96 -18.28
N VAL A 151 15.73 -3.79 -17.72
CA VAL A 151 15.09 -2.52 -18.11
C VAL A 151 15.45 -2.13 -19.54
N ALA A 152 16.67 -2.42 -20.01
CA ALA A 152 17.04 -2.15 -21.40
C ALA A 152 16.20 -2.95 -22.42
N GLU A 153 15.86 -4.21 -22.13
CA GLU A 153 14.96 -4.98 -23.00
C GLU A 153 13.52 -4.44 -22.94
N HIS A 154 13.03 -3.99 -21.78
CA HIS A 154 11.74 -3.30 -21.69
C HIS A 154 11.73 -2.02 -22.54
N PHE A 155 12.75 -1.17 -22.43
CA PHE A 155 12.83 0.07 -23.22
C PHE A 155 12.90 -0.20 -24.71
N LYS A 156 13.58 -1.28 -25.12
CA LYS A 156 13.64 -1.71 -26.51
C LYS A 156 12.27 -2.22 -27.01
N ALA A 157 11.55 -2.99 -26.20
CA ALA A 157 10.21 -3.49 -26.53
C ALA A 157 9.20 -2.34 -26.69
N GLU A 158 9.25 -1.36 -25.79
CA GLU A 158 8.34 -0.20 -25.76
C GLU A 158 8.80 0.98 -26.64
N GLY A 159 9.95 0.87 -27.32
CA GLY A 159 10.50 1.96 -28.14
C GLY A 159 10.90 3.22 -27.34
N ILE A 160 11.21 3.07 -26.05
CA ILE A 160 11.56 4.14 -25.12
C ILE A 160 13.05 4.46 -25.20
N ARG A 161 13.37 5.76 -25.13
CA ARG A 161 14.76 6.23 -24.98
C ARG A 161 15.08 6.47 -23.51
N PHE A 162 16.26 6.00 -23.08
CA PHE A 162 16.79 6.27 -21.75
C PHE A 162 16.96 7.77 -21.49
N GLN A 163 16.51 8.27 -20.33
CA GLN A 163 16.45 9.71 -20.03
C GLN A 163 17.83 10.35 -19.72
N GLY A 164 18.89 9.56 -19.68
CA GLY A 164 20.23 10.02 -19.29
C GLY A 164 20.40 10.08 -17.78
N ALA A 165 21.65 10.15 -17.33
CA ALA A 165 21.97 10.24 -15.91
C ALA A 165 21.52 11.59 -15.31
N ALA A 166 21.04 11.56 -14.07
CA ALA A 166 20.97 12.75 -13.24
C ALA A 166 22.38 13.32 -13.02
N ASP A 167 22.52 14.63 -12.79
CA ASP A 167 23.79 15.20 -12.36
C ASP A 167 24.15 14.74 -10.94
N ASP A 168 25.40 14.96 -10.52
CA ASP A 168 25.92 14.43 -9.25
C ASP A 168 25.25 15.06 -8.02
N SER A 169 24.82 16.33 -8.09
CA SER A 169 24.10 16.99 -7.00
C SER A 169 22.70 16.39 -6.84
N THR A 170 21.98 16.25 -7.95
CA THR A 170 20.64 15.62 -7.98
C THR A 170 20.72 14.18 -7.48
N PHE A 171 21.67 13.37 -7.98
CA PHE A 171 21.86 12.00 -7.52
C PHE A 171 22.18 11.95 -6.02
N LEU A 172 23.11 12.77 -5.54
CA LEU A 172 23.54 12.75 -4.14
C LEU A 172 22.38 13.09 -3.21
N ARG A 173 21.59 14.11 -3.57
CA ARG A 173 20.40 14.50 -2.81
C ARG A 173 19.35 13.39 -2.81
N ARG A 174 19.07 12.79 -3.97
CA ARG A 174 18.12 11.67 -4.10
C ARG A 174 18.54 10.49 -3.24
N ALA A 175 19.77 10.01 -3.39
CA ALA A 175 20.28 8.85 -2.66
C ALA A 175 20.26 9.09 -1.13
N SER A 176 20.63 10.29 -0.69
CA SER A 176 20.61 10.63 0.74
C SER A 176 19.18 10.66 1.30
N LEU A 177 18.23 11.28 0.60
CA LEU A 177 16.85 11.34 1.04
C LEU A 177 16.15 9.96 1.00
N ASP A 178 16.45 9.14 0.00
CA ASP A 178 15.84 7.80 -0.16
C ASP A 178 16.41 6.75 0.79
N LEU A 179 17.69 6.84 1.15
CA LEU A 179 18.35 5.79 1.96
C LEU A 179 18.39 6.14 3.45
N VAL A 180 18.55 7.42 3.80
CA VAL A 180 18.71 7.89 5.19
C VAL A 180 17.80 9.06 5.57
N GLY A 181 16.89 9.47 4.68
CA GLY A 181 15.82 10.42 4.99
C GLY A 181 16.29 11.86 5.25
N LEU A 182 17.53 12.20 4.89
CA LEU A 182 18.11 13.53 5.08
C LEU A 182 18.72 14.09 3.80
N PRO A 183 18.79 15.42 3.67
CA PRO A 183 19.73 16.04 2.75
C PRO A 183 21.16 15.55 3.04
N PRO A 184 22.03 15.49 2.00
CA PRO A 184 23.39 14.99 2.16
C PRO A 184 24.18 15.86 3.12
N SER A 185 24.96 15.21 3.97
CA SER A 185 25.84 15.90 4.92
C SER A 185 26.91 16.71 4.19
N PRO A 186 27.49 17.75 4.83
CA PRO A 186 28.50 18.60 4.19
C PRO A 186 29.71 17.83 3.64
N ASP A 187 30.11 16.75 4.31
CA ASP A 187 31.20 15.88 3.89
C ASP A 187 30.85 15.00 2.67
N LEU A 188 29.58 14.61 2.51
CA LEU A 188 29.10 13.96 1.29
C LEU A 188 29.04 14.95 0.12
N VAL A 189 28.54 16.16 0.35
CA VAL A 189 28.53 17.23 -0.67
C VAL A 189 29.96 17.57 -1.12
N ALA A 190 30.93 17.55 -0.20
CA ALA A 190 32.34 17.79 -0.51
C ALA A 190 32.98 16.71 -1.40
N MET A 191 32.35 15.54 -1.59
CA MET A 191 32.82 14.53 -2.54
C MET A 191 32.64 14.97 -4.00
N ILE A 192 31.73 15.91 -4.28
CA ILE A 192 31.55 16.48 -5.61
C ILE A 192 32.73 17.40 -5.91
N SER A 193 33.61 16.95 -6.83
CA SER A 193 34.82 17.67 -7.22
C SER A 193 34.73 18.13 -8.68
N PRO A 194 35.03 19.41 -9.00
CA PRO A 194 35.07 19.88 -10.38
C PRO A 194 35.98 19.01 -11.26
N GLY A 195 35.45 18.55 -12.40
CA GLY A 195 36.21 17.77 -13.39
C GLY A 195 36.46 16.30 -13.04
N LYS A 196 35.89 15.77 -11.96
CA LYS A 196 35.96 14.33 -11.61
C LYS A 196 34.56 13.75 -11.42
N PRO A 197 34.25 12.58 -11.99
CA PRO A 197 32.96 11.92 -11.76
C PRO A 197 32.86 11.48 -10.30
N LEU A 198 31.68 11.66 -9.69
CA LEU A 198 31.38 11.14 -8.36
C LEU A 198 31.38 9.60 -8.37
N ASP A 199 32.05 8.98 -7.39
CA ASP A 199 31.90 7.55 -7.13
C ASP A 199 30.57 7.29 -6.42
N ARG A 200 29.53 7.09 -7.22
CA ARG A 200 28.16 6.89 -6.76
C ARG A 200 28.00 5.61 -5.94
N ALA A 201 28.76 4.57 -6.25
CA ALA A 201 28.72 3.32 -5.50
C ALA A 201 29.28 3.52 -4.08
N ALA A 202 30.41 4.23 -3.96
CA ALA A 202 30.99 4.57 -2.65
C ALA A 202 30.05 5.44 -1.81
N VAL A 203 29.31 6.38 -2.42
CA VAL A 203 28.29 7.18 -1.73
C VAL A 203 27.16 6.29 -1.19
N ILE A 204 26.62 5.40 -2.03
CA ILE A 204 25.54 4.47 -1.62
C ILE A 204 26.01 3.56 -0.49
N ASP A 205 27.22 3.00 -0.60
CA ASP A 205 27.80 2.13 0.41
C ASP A 205 27.97 2.87 1.74
N ARG A 206 28.40 4.13 1.69
CA ARG A 206 28.54 4.97 2.88
C ARG A 206 27.19 5.28 3.53
N LEU A 207 26.15 5.58 2.73
CA LEU A 207 24.80 5.84 3.23
C LEU A 207 24.18 4.58 3.86
N LEU A 208 24.32 3.42 3.23
CA LEU A 208 23.79 2.16 3.77
C LEU A 208 24.58 1.66 4.99
N ALA A 209 25.85 2.00 5.10
CA ALA A 209 26.67 1.74 6.29
C ALA A 209 26.29 2.62 7.50
N ASP A 210 25.62 3.76 7.28
CA ASP A 210 24.97 4.53 8.35
C ASP A 210 23.70 3.80 8.82
N ASN A 211 23.90 2.75 9.62
CA ASN A 211 22.83 1.95 10.20
C ASN A 211 21.81 2.79 10.97
N GLN A 212 22.26 3.88 11.56
CA GLN A 212 21.43 4.71 12.41
C GLN A 212 20.55 5.64 11.56
N GLY A 213 21.14 6.38 10.61
CA GLY A 213 20.38 7.19 9.65
C GLY A 213 19.40 6.35 8.86
N TYR A 214 19.82 5.15 8.45
CA TYR A 214 18.93 4.15 7.84
C TYR A 214 17.77 3.79 8.77
N ALA A 215 18.05 3.31 10.00
CA ALA A 215 16.99 2.85 10.90
C ALA A 215 15.96 3.95 11.16
N GLU A 216 16.42 5.17 11.47
CA GLU A 216 15.54 6.32 11.76
C GLU A 216 14.68 6.73 10.56
N HIS A 217 15.21 6.66 9.35
CA HIS A 217 14.45 6.95 8.14
C HIS A 217 13.38 5.88 7.88
N TRP A 218 13.78 4.62 7.91
CA TRP A 218 12.91 3.48 7.60
C TRP A 218 11.86 3.21 8.69
N MET A 219 12.01 3.80 9.89
CA MET A 219 10.92 3.86 10.87
C MET A 219 9.64 4.44 10.25
N THR A 220 9.71 5.47 9.42
CA THR A 220 8.52 6.08 8.80
C THR A 220 7.76 5.07 7.94
N PHE A 221 8.47 4.40 7.04
CA PHE A 221 7.91 3.37 6.16
C PHE A 221 7.28 2.21 6.94
N TRP A 222 8.01 1.67 7.93
CA TRP A 222 7.51 0.54 8.70
C TRP A 222 6.43 0.93 9.70
N ASN A 223 6.47 2.13 10.27
CA ASN A 223 5.41 2.57 11.17
C ASN A 223 4.06 2.67 10.46
N ASP A 224 4.04 3.11 9.19
CA ASP A 224 2.81 3.18 8.41
C ASP A 224 2.24 1.79 8.09
N LEU A 225 3.11 0.84 7.73
CA LEU A 225 2.73 -0.56 7.46
C LEU A 225 2.31 -1.31 8.72
N LEU A 226 3.11 -1.22 9.77
CA LEU A 226 2.88 -1.92 11.05
C LEU A 226 1.87 -1.19 11.93
N ARG A 227 1.33 -0.09 11.42
CA ARG A 227 0.39 0.77 12.12
C ARG A 227 0.96 1.28 13.46
N ASN A 228 2.27 1.45 13.58
CA ASN A 228 2.93 1.83 14.84
C ASN A 228 2.85 3.36 15.06
N ASP A 229 2.04 3.78 16.04
CA ASP A 229 1.87 5.19 16.41
C ASP A 229 2.31 5.48 17.85
N TYR A 230 2.41 6.77 18.19
CA TYR A 230 2.86 7.27 19.49
C TYR A 230 1.74 7.91 20.31
N GLY A 231 0.49 7.71 19.87
CA GLY A 231 -0.77 8.11 20.49
C GLY A 231 -1.97 7.51 19.72
N GLY A 232 -3.20 7.78 20.15
CA GLY A 232 -4.42 7.34 19.44
C GLY A 232 -5.26 6.29 20.17
N THR A 233 -6.39 5.94 19.58
CA THR A 233 -7.47 5.13 20.19
C THR A 233 -7.03 3.73 20.59
N GLY A 234 -6.14 3.10 19.83
CA GLY A 234 -5.61 1.75 20.12
C GLY A 234 -4.80 1.64 21.41
N PHE A 235 -4.26 2.74 21.93
CA PHE A 235 -3.44 2.75 23.15
C PHE A 235 -4.24 3.05 24.42
N ILE A 236 -5.45 3.60 24.28
CA ILE A 236 -6.30 4.03 25.41
C ILE A 236 -6.89 2.82 26.15
N THR A 237 -7.18 1.72 25.43
CA THR A 237 -7.75 0.49 25.99
C THR A 237 -6.69 -0.53 26.42
N GLY A 238 -5.40 -0.23 26.22
CA GLY A 238 -4.28 -1.14 26.50
C GLY A 238 -4.15 -2.33 25.54
N GLY A 239 -5.02 -2.43 24.52
CA GLY A 239 -5.01 -3.50 23.54
C GLY A 239 -3.83 -3.44 22.57
N ARG A 240 -3.43 -2.23 22.15
CA ARG A 240 -2.28 -2.04 21.26
C ARG A 240 -1.05 -1.55 22.01
N GLN A 241 0.10 -2.07 21.63
CA GLN A 241 1.41 -1.68 22.16
C GLN A 241 2.30 -1.12 21.06
N GLN A 242 3.19 -0.21 21.41
CA GLN A 242 4.20 0.27 20.46
C GLN A 242 5.19 -0.84 20.19
N VAL A 243 5.54 -1.04 18.93
CA VAL A 243 6.59 -1.98 18.53
C VAL A 243 7.93 -1.27 18.31
N THR A 244 8.03 0.03 18.59
CA THR A 244 9.26 0.83 18.42
C THR A 244 10.48 0.19 19.09
N GLY A 245 10.29 -0.35 20.31
CA GLY A 245 11.36 -1.03 21.05
C GLY A 245 11.89 -2.30 20.36
N TRP A 246 11.10 -2.91 19.48
CA TRP A 246 11.50 -4.05 18.66
C TRP A 246 11.93 -3.63 17.24
N LEU A 247 11.19 -2.70 16.64
CA LEU A 247 11.35 -2.26 15.26
C LEU A 247 12.68 -1.52 15.05
N TYR A 248 13.00 -0.54 15.89
CA TYR A 248 14.22 0.24 15.75
C TYR A 248 15.49 -0.63 15.78
N PRO A 249 15.71 -1.51 16.78
CA PRO A 249 16.90 -2.37 16.78
C PRO A 249 16.87 -3.37 15.62
N SER A 250 15.69 -3.88 15.22
CA SER A 250 15.58 -4.74 14.03
C SER A 250 16.09 -4.05 12.76
N LEU A 251 15.85 -2.75 12.61
CA LEU A 251 16.37 -1.97 11.47
C LEU A 251 17.85 -1.61 11.63
N LEU A 252 18.27 -1.24 12.84
CA LEU A 252 19.66 -0.87 13.17
C LEU A 252 20.62 -2.03 12.90
N GLU A 253 20.22 -3.24 13.28
CA GLU A 253 21.00 -4.47 13.11
C GLU A 253 20.84 -5.11 11.73
N ASN A 254 20.04 -4.50 10.84
CA ASN A 254 19.69 -5.04 9.53
C ASN A 254 19.17 -6.49 9.62
N LYS A 255 18.18 -6.71 10.51
CA LYS A 255 17.58 -8.03 10.74
C LYS A 255 17.09 -8.63 9.41
N PRO A 256 17.44 -9.89 9.09
CA PRO A 256 16.90 -10.59 7.92
C PRO A 256 15.37 -10.50 7.87
N PHE A 257 14.84 -10.15 6.70
CA PHE A 257 13.42 -9.87 6.54
C PHE A 257 12.52 -11.07 6.86
N ASP A 258 12.96 -12.30 6.59
CA ASP A 258 12.21 -13.49 7.00
C ASP A 258 12.07 -13.58 8.52
N LYS A 259 13.14 -13.34 9.29
CA LYS A 259 13.09 -13.28 10.76
C LYS A 259 12.22 -12.12 11.24
N PHE A 260 12.33 -10.96 10.60
CA PHE A 260 11.48 -9.80 10.87
C PHE A 260 9.99 -10.15 10.74
N VAL A 261 9.60 -10.84 9.66
CA VAL A 261 8.22 -11.29 9.44
C VAL A 261 7.81 -12.36 10.44
N ARG A 262 8.65 -13.38 10.70
CA ARG A 262 8.33 -14.44 11.68
C ARG A 262 8.04 -13.86 13.06
N GLU A 263 8.87 -12.92 13.51
CA GLU A 263 8.71 -12.25 14.81
C GLU A 263 7.53 -11.27 14.85
N LEU A 264 6.94 -10.90 13.72
CA LEU A 264 5.70 -10.11 13.71
C LEU A 264 4.46 -11.00 13.66
N VAL A 265 4.49 -12.09 12.90
CA VAL A 265 3.37 -13.02 12.73
C VAL A 265 3.21 -13.95 13.94
N ALA A 266 4.32 -14.43 14.50
CA ALA A 266 4.37 -15.21 15.73
C ALA A 266 5.18 -14.43 16.79
N PRO A 267 4.57 -13.44 17.44
CA PRO A 267 5.34 -12.38 18.09
C PRO A 267 5.91 -12.74 19.46
N THR A 268 6.96 -12.01 19.84
CA THR A 268 7.40 -11.89 21.23
C THR A 268 6.56 -10.85 21.95
N LYS A 269 6.86 -10.62 23.24
CA LYS A 269 6.21 -9.57 24.02
C LYS A 269 6.44 -8.17 23.43
N GLU A 270 7.55 -7.96 22.75
CA GLU A 270 7.99 -6.65 22.23
C GLU A 270 7.44 -6.35 20.83
N SER A 271 7.12 -7.38 20.03
CA SER A 271 6.62 -7.23 18.65
C SER A 271 5.10 -7.45 18.51
N ARG A 272 4.44 -7.98 19.55
CA ARG A 272 3.00 -8.33 19.54
C ARG A 272 2.05 -7.19 19.17
N GLY A 273 2.47 -5.94 19.40
CA GLY A 273 1.67 -4.75 19.12
C GLY A 273 1.24 -4.58 17.66
N PHE A 274 1.89 -5.29 16.72
CA PHE A 274 1.49 -5.32 15.31
C PHE A 274 0.22 -6.16 15.07
N ILE A 275 0.20 -7.40 15.58
CA ILE A 275 -0.92 -8.33 15.36
C ILE A 275 -2.08 -8.08 16.32
N ASP A 276 -1.80 -7.52 17.50
CA ASP A 276 -2.82 -7.12 18.45
C ASP A 276 -3.70 -6.01 17.81
N GLY A 277 -4.99 -6.31 17.65
CA GLY A 277 -5.97 -5.39 17.05
C GLY A 277 -6.44 -4.28 18.00
N ILE A 278 -7.15 -3.30 17.44
CA ILE A 278 -7.81 -2.24 18.22
C ILE A 278 -9.14 -2.79 18.74
N THR A 279 -9.29 -2.83 20.07
CA THR A 279 -10.58 -3.06 20.71
C THR A 279 -11.36 -1.75 20.76
N TRP A 280 -12.30 -1.57 19.83
CA TRP A 280 -13.21 -0.44 19.79
C TRP A 280 -14.25 -0.52 20.92
N ARG A 281 -14.77 0.63 21.38
CA ARG A 281 -15.83 0.71 22.40
C ARG A 281 -17.20 0.73 21.73
N GLY A 282 -18.16 0.02 22.31
CA GLY A 282 -19.53 -0.06 21.80
C GLY A 282 -19.77 -1.30 20.94
N GLU A 283 -20.88 -1.31 20.21
CA GLU A 283 -21.14 -2.31 19.17
C GLU A 283 -20.24 -2.05 17.97
N VAL A 284 -19.55 -3.09 17.54
CA VAL A 284 -18.57 -3.04 16.46
C VAL A 284 -19.00 -4.01 15.38
N ASN A 285 -18.82 -3.62 14.13
CA ASN A 285 -19.09 -4.50 13.00
C ASN A 285 -18.14 -5.72 13.05
N ALA A 286 -18.61 -6.87 12.60
CA ALA A 286 -17.91 -8.15 12.49
C ALA A 286 -16.52 -8.01 11.85
N SER A 287 -16.43 -7.19 10.80
CA SER A 287 -15.19 -6.89 10.07
C SER A 287 -14.17 -6.07 10.85
N GLN A 288 -14.56 -5.53 12.01
CA GLN A 288 -13.73 -4.73 12.88
C GLN A 288 -13.34 -5.48 14.16
N THR A 289 -13.68 -6.76 14.30
CA THR A 289 -13.16 -7.60 15.37
C THR A 289 -11.64 -7.72 15.29
N THR A 290 -10.96 -7.97 16.42
CA THR A 290 -9.49 -8.00 16.45
C THR A 290 -8.90 -9.14 15.62
N GLN A 291 -9.64 -10.25 15.48
CA GLN A 291 -9.29 -11.40 14.65
C GLN A 291 -9.37 -11.08 13.16
N ILE A 292 -10.41 -10.37 12.73
CA ILE A 292 -10.53 -9.96 11.32
C ILE A 292 -9.52 -8.87 10.99
N GLN A 293 -9.28 -7.93 11.91
CA GLN A 293 -8.17 -6.98 11.78
C GLN A 293 -6.85 -7.73 11.56
N PHE A 294 -6.54 -8.76 12.36
CA PHE A 294 -5.33 -9.58 12.16
C PHE A 294 -5.22 -10.09 10.72
N SER A 295 -6.28 -10.73 10.20
CA SER A 295 -6.35 -11.25 8.83
C SER A 295 -6.08 -10.16 7.79
N GLN A 296 -6.72 -9.00 7.92
CA GLN A 296 -6.50 -7.84 7.05
C GLN A 296 -5.05 -7.36 7.08
N ASN A 297 -4.48 -7.20 8.28
CA ASN A 297 -3.16 -6.59 8.44
C ASN A 297 -2.04 -7.48 7.93
N VAL A 298 -2.00 -8.76 8.31
CA VAL A 298 -0.90 -9.65 7.89
C VAL A 298 -0.94 -9.89 6.38
N SER A 299 -2.14 -10.00 5.80
CA SER A 299 -2.34 -10.17 4.36
C SER A 299 -1.94 -8.92 3.57
N GLN A 300 -2.38 -7.75 4.03
CA GLN A 300 -2.06 -6.51 3.34
C GLN A 300 -0.59 -6.17 3.46
N VAL A 301 0.01 -6.33 4.65
CA VAL A 301 1.42 -5.95 4.88
C VAL A 301 2.39 -6.93 4.22
N PHE A 302 2.20 -8.23 4.31
CA PHE A 302 3.22 -9.17 3.84
C PHE A 302 2.93 -9.80 2.49
N LEU A 303 1.67 -9.84 2.04
CA LEU A 303 1.28 -10.53 0.80
C LEU A 303 0.73 -9.57 -0.28
N GLY A 304 0.53 -8.29 0.06
CA GLY A 304 -0.11 -7.34 -0.83
C GLY A 304 -1.51 -7.80 -1.25
N ILE A 305 -2.25 -8.35 -0.29
CA ILE A 305 -3.61 -8.84 -0.42
C ILE A 305 -4.54 -7.96 0.41
N ASN A 306 -5.59 -7.42 -0.21
CA ASN A 306 -6.56 -6.58 0.48
C ASN A 306 -7.79 -7.41 0.93
N MET A 307 -7.79 -7.86 2.18
CA MET A 307 -8.91 -8.62 2.74
C MET A 307 -10.07 -7.75 3.26
N LYS A 308 -10.06 -6.42 3.07
CA LYS A 308 -11.08 -5.55 3.67
C LYS A 308 -12.48 -5.83 3.14
N CYS A 309 -12.65 -6.01 1.83
CA CYS A 309 -13.92 -6.41 1.23
C CYS A 309 -14.31 -7.83 1.70
N ALA A 310 -13.36 -8.76 1.57
CA ALA A 310 -13.45 -10.16 2.01
C ALA A 310 -13.81 -10.32 3.50
N SER A 311 -13.74 -9.27 4.31
CA SER A 311 -14.08 -9.32 5.73
C SER A 311 -15.58 -9.23 6.04
N CYS A 312 -16.39 -8.82 5.06
CA CYS A 312 -17.86 -8.74 5.17
C CYS A 312 -18.58 -9.64 4.17
N HIS A 313 -18.03 -9.81 2.97
CA HIS A 313 -18.58 -10.61 1.86
C HIS A 313 -17.44 -10.98 0.90
N ASP A 314 -17.65 -11.87 -0.06
CA ASP A 314 -16.62 -12.18 -1.07
C ASP A 314 -16.24 -10.92 -1.87
N SER A 315 -14.95 -10.74 -2.14
CA SER A 315 -14.46 -9.54 -2.79
C SER A 315 -15.02 -9.39 -4.22
N PHE A 316 -15.44 -8.18 -4.57
CA PHE A 316 -15.85 -7.84 -5.94
C PHE A 316 -14.67 -7.38 -6.81
N ILE A 317 -13.53 -7.01 -6.20
CA ILE A 317 -12.34 -6.47 -6.88
C ILE A 317 -11.19 -7.48 -7.03
N ASP A 318 -11.25 -8.61 -6.34
CA ASP A 318 -10.27 -9.70 -6.45
C ASP A 318 -10.93 -11.05 -6.08
N ARG A 319 -10.15 -12.14 -6.04
CA ARG A 319 -10.68 -13.50 -5.83
C ARG A 319 -10.93 -13.88 -4.37
N TRP A 320 -10.63 -12.98 -3.41
CA TRP A 320 -10.58 -13.36 -2.01
C TRP A 320 -11.97 -13.51 -1.43
N THR A 321 -12.19 -14.63 -0.75
CA THR A 321 -13.50 -14.99 -0.19
C THR A 321 -13.61 -14.64 1.29
N LEU A 322 -14.86 -14.53 1.76
CA LEU A 322 -15.21 -14.42 3.18
C LEU A 322 -14.60 -15.57 3.99
N ARG A 323 -14.66 -16.79 3.45
CA ARG A 323 -14.10 -17.98 4.08
C ARG A 323 -12.59 -17.88 4.27
N GLU A 324 -11.85 -17.39 3.27
CA GLU A 324 -10.40 -17.20 3.37
C GLU A 324 -10.02 -16.12 4.38
N ALA A 325 -10.75 -15.00 4.41
CA ALA A 325 -10.52 -13.93 5.38
C ALA A 325 -10.76 -14.42 6.83
N TYR A 326 -11.86 -15.14 7.06
CA TYR A 326 -12.18 -15.74 8.36
C TYR A 326 -11.25 -16.91 8.70
N GLY A 327 -10.78 -17.66 7.72
CA GLY A 327 -9.81 -18.74 7.90
C GLY A 327 -8.49 -18.25 8.46
N LEU A 328 -7.96 -17.15 7.92
CA LEU A 328 -6.80 -16.46 8.49
C LEU A 328 -7.09 -15.87 9.88
N ALA A 329 -8.26 -15.25 10.07
CA ALA A 329 -8.66 -14.68 11.36
C ALA A 329 -8.73 -15.75 12.46
N ALA A 330 -9.23 -16.94 12.11
CA ALA A 330 -9.36 -18.06 13.02
C ALA A 330 -8.00 -18.56 13.55
N ILE A 331 -6.89 -18.39 12.81
CA ILE A 331 -5.51 -18.69 13.28
C ILE A 331 -5.20 -17.89 14.55
N TYR A 332 -5.60 -16.62 14.59
CA TYR A 332 -5.37 -15.72 15.73
C TYR A 332 -6.43 -15.87 16.83
N SER A 333 -7.62 -16.39 16.52
CA SER A 333 -8.69 -16.52 17.51
C SER A 333 -8.42 -17.57 18.59
N GLU A 334 -8.65 -17.26 19.87
CA GLU A 334 -8.63 -18.25 20.96
C GLU A 334 -9.92 -19.08 21.07
N LYS A 335 -10.99 -18.65 20.38
CA LYS A 335 -12.32 -19.26 20.44
C LYS A 335 -12.82 -19.59 19.04
N PRO A 336 -13.72 -20.57 18.88
CA PRO A 336 -14.43 -20.77 17.62
C PRO A 336 -15.09 -19.47 17.16
N MET A 337 -14.98 -19.17 15.86
CA MET A 337 -15.57 -17.99 15.24
C MET A 337 -16.61 -18.46 14.23
N GLU A 338 -17.77 -17.83 14.22
CA GLU A 338 -18.76 -18.00 13.16
C GLU A 338 -18.45 -17.02 12.02
N LEU A 339 -18.69 -17.42 10.78
CA LEU A 339 -18.64 -16.51 9.63
C LEU A 339 -19.82 -15.56 9.74
N GLU A 340 -19.56 -14.26 9.60
CA GLU A 340 -20.59 -13.22 9.61
C GLU A 340 -20.53 -12.43 8.30
N ARG A 341 -21.67 -12.33 7.62
CA ARG A 341 -21.82 -11.58 6.37
C ARG A 341 -22.47 -10.24 6.66
N CYS A 342 -21.71 -9.15 6.59
CA CYS A 342 -22.19 -7.80 6.96
C CYS A 342 -22.94 -7.79 8.31
N ASP A 343 -22.33 -8.36 9.35
CA ASP A 343 -22.89 -8.54 10.71
C ASP A 343 -24.01 -9.60 10.87
N LYS A 344 -24.35 -10.35 9.81
CA LYS A 344 -25.31 -11.45 9.89
C LYS A 344 -24.59 -12.79 10.03
N PRO A 345 -24.80 -13.54 11.12
CA PRO A 345 -24.25 -14.89 11.27
C PRO A 345 -24.73 -15.82 10.15
N THR A 346 -23.82 -16.64 9.62
CA THR A 346 -24.11 -17.54 8.49
C THR A 346 -24.47 -18.96 8.93
N GLY A 347 -24.28 -19.30 10.21
CA GLY A 347 -24.37 -20.68 10.72
C GLY A 347 -23.11 -21.51 10.49
N GLU A 348 -22.14 -21.01 9.73
CA GLU A 348 -20.89 -21.72 9.43
C GLU A 348 -19.74 -21.29 10.33
N MET A 349 -18.99 -22.26 10.85
CA MET A 349 -17.81 -21.98 11.68
C MET A 349 -16.55 -21.81 10.84
N ALA A 350 -15.75 -20.78 11.16
CA ALA A 350 -14.44 -20.57 10.56
C ALA A 350 -13.45 -21.67 10.95
N VAL A 351 -12.70 -22.15 9.98
CA VAL A 351 -11.61 -23.13 10.18
C VAL A 351 -10.28 -22.43 9.92
N ALA A 352 -9.40 -22.44 10.92
CA ALA A 352 -8.07 -21.85 10.80
C ALA A 352 -7.32 -22.45 9.62
N SER A 353 -6.97 -21.62 8.64
CA SER A 353 -6.42 -22.06 7.37
C SER A 353 -5.54 -20.99 6.71
N TRP A 354 -4.57 -21.48 5.95
CA TRP A 354 -3.67 -20.70 5.12
C TRP A 354 -4.20 -20.60 3.68
N LEU A 355 -3.93 -19.46 3.06
CA LEU A 355 -4.40 -19.10 1.72
C LEU A 355 -3.78 -19.93 0.59
N PHE A 356 -2.59 -20.50 0.81
CA PHE A 356 -1.82 -21.20 -0.21
C PHE A 356 -1.47 -22.63 0.23
N PRO A 357 -2.44 -23.58 0.15
CA PRO A 357 -2.24 -24.94 0.63
C PRO A 357 -1.08 -25.69 -0.05
N GLU A 358 -0.61 -25.22 -1.20
CA GLU A 358 0.53 -25.77 -1.95
C GLU A 358 1.86 -25.67 -1.21
N LEU A 359 1.99 -24.76 -0.23
CA LEU A 359 3.17 -24.63 0.63
C LEU A 359 3.02 -25.38 1.95
N GLY A 360 1.83 -25.91 2.22
CA GLY A 360 1.44 -26.49 3.49
C GLY A 360 0.19 -25.82 4.07
N GLN A 361 -0.29 -26.36 5.18
CA GLN A 361 -1.54 -25.95 5.80
C GLN A 361 -1.40 -25.85 7.33
N ILE A 362 -2.25 -25.02 7.94
CA ILE A 362 -2.38 -24.86 9.39
C ILE A 362 -3.16 -26.05 9.96
N ASP A 363 -2.73 -26.55 11.11
CA ASP A 363 -3.52 -27.52 11.89
C ASP A 363 -4.51 -26.75 12.77
N PRO A 364 -5.83 -26.77 12.45
CA PRO A 364 -6.81 -25.96 13.16
C PRO A 364 -7.05 -26.43 14.60
N ALA A 365 -6.64 -27.64 14.98
CA ALA A 365 -6.79 -28.16 16.33
C ALA A 365 -5.73 -27.66 17.31
N LYS A 366 -4.67 -27.01 16.81
CA LYS A 366 -3.58 -26.50 17.66
C LYS A 366 -3.96 -25.23 18.42
N PRO A 367 -3.33 -24.99 19.58
CA PRO A 367 -3.45 -23.71 20.28
C PRO A 367 -3.03 -22.53 19.39
N ARG A 368 -3.56 -21.33 19.66
CA ARG A 368 -3.26 -20.09 18.92
C ARG A 368 -1.77 -19.92 18.63
N ASP A 369 -0.93 -20.01 19.66
CA ASP A 369 0.49 -19.71 19.53
C ASP A 369 1.23 -20.72 18.63
N GLU A 370 0.77 -21.98 18.58
CA GLU A 370 1.30 -22.98 17.63
C GLU A 370 0.82 -22.70 16.20
N ARG A 371 -0.45 -22.30 16.01
CA ARG A 371 -0.98 -21.92 14.69
C ARG A 371 -0.31 -20.66 14.14
N LEU A 372 -0.01 -19.67 14.99
CA LEU A 372 0.74 -18.48 14.58
C LEU A 372 2.18 -18.83 14.16
N LYS A 373 2.83 -19.79 14.82
CA LYS A 373 4.15 -20.30 14.39
C LYS A 373 4.08 -20.99 13.03
N GLN A 374 3.08 -21.85 12.82
CA GLN A 374 2.84 -22.48 11.51
C GLN A 374 2.59 -21.42 10.42
N LEU A 375 1.79 -20.39 10.72
CA LEU A 375 1.56 -19.28 9.80
C LEU A 375 2.86 -18.51 9.51
N ALA A 376 3.67 -18.21 10.52
CA ALA A 376 4.95 -17.55 10.35
C ALA A 376 5.89 -18.35 9.44
N ASP A 377 5.93 -19.67 9.59
CA ASP A 377 6.73 -20.56 8.76
C ASP A 377 6.24 -20.61 7.31
N LEU A 378 4.93 -20.66 7.08
CA LEU A 378 4.33 -20.62 5.74
C LEU A 378 4.50 -19.25 5.07
N MET A 379 4.30 -18.16 5.82
CA MET A 379 4.47 -16.78 5.35
C MET A 379 5.90 -16.51 4.86
N THR A 380 6.89 -17.13 5.52
CA THR A 380 8.31 -16.93 5.24
C THR A 380 8.96 -18.14 4.58
N HIS A 381 8.15 -19.03 4.01
CA HIS A 381 8.62 -20.15 3.24
C HIS A 381 9.39 -19.65 2.00
N PRO A 382 10.55 -20.23 1.63
CA PRO A 382 11.33 -19.78 0.47
C PRO A 382 10.52 -19.76 -0.84
N ASP A 383 9.63 -20.73 -1.03
CA ASP A 383 8.73 -20.80 -2.19
C ASP A 383 7.52 -19.84 -2.10
N ASN A 384 7.33 -19.08 -1.01
CA ASN A 384 6.25 -18.09 -0.91
C ASN A 384 6.60 -16.79 -1.63
N GLY A 385 6.65 -16.86 -2.97
CA GLY A 385 6.93 -15.76 -3.90
C GLY A 385 6.13 -14.50 -3.64
N ARG A 386 4.94 -14.61 -3.06
CA ARG A 386 4.10 -13.45 -2.76
C ARG A 386 4.72 -12.55 -1.70
N MET A 387 5.36 -13.12 -0.67
CA MET A 387 6.02 -12.34 0.36
C MET A 387 7.23 -11.58 -0.20
N GLN A 388 8.11 -12.27 -0.96
CA GLN A 388 9.31 -11.62 -1.48
C GLN A 388 8.96 -10.56 -2.53
N ARG A 389 8.05 -10.84 -3.45
CA ARG A 389 7.60 -9.86 -4.46
C ARG A 389 6.99 -8.62 -3.84
N THR A 390 6.19 -8.78 -2.77
CA THR A 390 5.53 -7.65 -2.10
C THR A 390 6.55 -6.68 -1.52
N ILE A 391 7.54 -7.17 -0.76
CA ILE A 391 8.51 -6.27 -0.13
C ILE A 391 9.43 -5.61 -1.16
N VAL A 392 9.93 -6.35 -2.16
CA VAL A 392 10.83 -5.75 -3.17
C VAL A 392 10.09 -4.75 -4.06
N ASN A 393 8.79 -4.99 -4.35
CA ASN A 393 7.94 -4.03 -5.05
C ASN A 393 7.78 -2.72 -4.26
N ARG A 394 7.65 -2.81 -2.92
CA ARG A 394 7.57 -1.62 -2.06
C ARG A 394 8.89 -0.88 -1.94
N LEU A 395 10.01 -1.59 -1.80
CA LEU A 395 11.34 -0.96 -1.83
C LEU A 395 11.59 -0.26 -3.17
N TRP A 396 11.21 -0.91 -4.27
CA TRP A 396 11.24 -0.31 -5.59
C TRP A 396 10.36 0.95 -5.65
N ALA A 397 9.11 0.87 -5.18
CA ALA A 397 8.22 2.03 -5.16
C ALA A 397 8.77 3.19 -4.31
N GLN A 398 9.39 2.90 -3.16
CA GLN A 398 10.03 3.92 -2.32
C GLN A 398 11.17 4.64 -3.04
N LEU A 399 12.00 3.92 -3.80
CA LEU A 399 13.15 4.52 -4.52
C LEU A 399 12.74 5.15 -5.86
N MET A 400 11.86 4.49 -6.61
CA MET A 400 11.52 4.84 -7.99
C MET A 400 10.22 5.65 -8.11
N GLY A 401 9.49 5.86 -7.02
CA GLY A 401 8.25 6.65 -6.98
C GLY A 401 7.00 5.89 -7.43
N ARG A 402 7.16 4.72 -8.05
CA ARG A 402 6.05 3.83 -8.42
C ARG A 402 6.52 2.37 -8.42
N GLY A 403 5.64 1.48 -7.94
CA GLY A 403 5.91 0.05 -7.90
C GLY A 403 6.03 -0.58 -9.29
N ILE A 404 6.67 -1.74 -9.35
CA ILE A 404 6.61 -2.66 -10.49
C ILE A 404 5.17 -3.15 -10.68
N VAL A 405 4.52 -3.46 -9.56
CA VAL A 405 3.08 -3.63 -9.45
C VAL A 405 2.51 -2.41 -8.73
N HIS A 406 1.44 -1.83 -9.26
CA HIS A 406 0.77 -0.68 -8.66
C HIS A 406 -0.76 -0.81 -8.77
N PRO A 407 -1.53 -0.57 -7.69
CA PRO A 407 -1.10 -0.18 -6.33
C PRO A 407 -0.22 -1.23 -5.63
N VAL A 408 0.62 -0.80 -4.67
CA VAL A 408 1.64 -1.66 -4.02
C VAL A 408 1.06 -2.64 -3.00
N ASP A 409 -0.25 -2.60 -2.80
CA ASP A 409 -1.03 -3.48 -1.93
C ASP A 409 -2.14 -4.23 -2.67
N ALA A 410 -2.09 -4.22 -4.00
CA ALA A 410 -2.90 -5.03 -4.90
C ALA A 410 -1.97 -5.86 -5.80
N MET A 411 -1.32 -6.88 -5.24
CA MET A 411 -0.32 -7.68 -5.96
C MET A 411 -0.92 -8.64 -7.02
N ASN A 412 -2.24 -8.62 -7.19
CA ASN A 412 -2.99 -9.20 -8.32
C ASN A 412 -3.09 -8.25 -9.54
N THR A 413 -2.52 -7.05 -9.47
CA THR A 413 -2.31 -6.23 -10.65
C THR A 413 -1.08 -6.72 -11.41
N ALA A 414 -1.18 -6.80 -12.74
CA ALA A 414 -0.07 -7.23 -13.58
C ALA A 414 1.15 -6.29 -13.42
N PRO A 415 2.38 -6.83 -13.25
CA PRO A 415 3.58 -6.02 -13.22
C PRO A 415 3.89 -5.47 -14.62
N TRP A 416 4.46 -4.26 -14.70
CA TRP A 416 5.00 -3.77 -15.99
C TRP A 416 6.27 -4.54 -16.42
N SER A 417 6.93 -5.24 -15.48
CA SER A 417 7.98 -6.21 -15.78
C SER A 417 7.98 -7.34 -14.74
N GLU A 418 7.46 -8.50 -15.13
CA GLU A 418 7.50 -9.72 -14.32
C GLU A 418 8.94 -10.18 -14.06
N ASP A 419 9.80 -10.15 -15.07
CA ASP A 419 11.21 -10.54 -14.95
C ASP A 419 11.96 -9.68 -13.93
N LEU A 420 11.71 -8.37 -13.88
CA LEU A 420 12.35 -7.52 -12.88
C LEU A 420 11.85 -7.84 -11.47
N LEU A 421 10.54 -8.03 -11.31
CA LEU A 421 9.92 -8.34 -10.02
C LEU A 421 10.46 -9.67 -9.45
N ASP A 422 10.51 -10.71 -10.29
CA ASP A 422 11.01 -12.03 -9.90
C ASP A 422 12.52 -12.03 -9.66
N PHE A 423 13.28 -11.27 -10.46
CA PHE A 423 14.71 -11.11 -10.25
C PHE A 423 15.02 -10.49 -8.87
N LEU A 424 14.33 -9.41 -8.51
CA LEU A 424 14.50 -8.78 -7.19
C LEU A 424 14.04 -9.70 -6.05
N ALA A 425 12.94 -10.43 -6.24
CA ALA A 425 12.44 -11.40 -5.26
C ALA A 425 13.45 -12.53 -5.02
N ASN A 426 14.07 -13.06 -6.07
CA ASN A 426 15.13 -14.05 -5.96
C ASN A 426 16.39 -13.48 -5.28
N HIS A 427 16.82 -12.28 -5.66
CA HIS A 427 17.97 -11.60 -5.02
C HIS A 427 17.76 -11.41 -3.51
N LEU A 428 16.53 -11.11 -3.08
CA LEU A 428 16.20 -11.03 -1.65
C LEU A 428 16.47 -12.37 -0.95
N VAL A 429 16.03 -13.49 -1.52
CA VAL A 429 16.25 -14.82 -0.93
C VAL A 429 17.74 -15.19 -0.95
N GLU A 430 18.42 -14.99 -2.08
CA GLU A 430 19.84 -15.31 -2.28
C GLU A 430 20.76 -14.51 -1.35
N SER A 431 20.39 -13.26 -1.04
CA SER A 431 21.11 -12.41 -0.09
C SER A 431 20.82 -12.72 1.38
N GLY A 432 20.00 -13.75 1.68
CA GLY A 432 19.61 -14.08 3.05
C GLY A 432 18.60 -13.10 3.64
N TYR A 433 17.68 -12.60 2.82
CA TYR A 433 16.64 -11.65 3.18
C TYR A 433 17.17 -10.27 3.62
N ASP A 434 18.31 -9.83 3.08
CA ASP A 434 18.93 -8.53 3.37
C ASP A 434 18.27 -7.41 2.55
N LEU A 435 17.46 -6.57 3.21
CA LEU A 435 16.80 -5.43 2.56
C LEU A 435 17.79 -4.37 2.07
N LYS A 436 18.91 -4.14 2.78
CA LYS A 436 19.95 -3.20 2.34
C LYS A 436 20.65 -3.70 1.08
N SER A 437 20.82 -5.01 0.93
CA SER A 437 21.35 -5.61 -0.30
C SER A 437 20.44 -5.30 -1.50
N VAL A 438 19.12 -5.42 -1.35
CA VAL A 438 18.14 -5.04 -2.40
C VAL A 438 18.20 -3.54 -2.70
N LEU A 439 18.20 -2.69 -1.66
CA LEU A 439 18.30 -1.24 -1.81
C LEU A 439 19.58 -0.83 -2.55
N ARG A 440 20.72 -1.43 -2.19
CA ARG A 440 22.00 -1.20 -2.86
C ARG A 440 21.93 -1.60 -4.33
N LEU A 441 21.35 -2.75 -4.65
CA LEU A 441 21.22 -3.23 -6.03
C LEU A 441 20.40 -2.26 -6.89
N ILE A 442 19.28 -1.76 -6.36
CA ILE A 442 18.46 -0.74 -7.03
C ILE A 442 19.25 0.57 -7.17
N ALA A 443 19.80 1.11 -6.07
CA ALA A 443 20.45 2.41 -6.07
C ALA A 443 21.71 2.48 -6.96
N THR A 444 22.42 1.35 -7.14
CA THR A 444 23.60 1.26 -8.01
C THR A 444 23.26 1.08 -9.49
N SER A 445 21.99 0.90 -9.85
CA SER A 445 21.56 0.77 -11.25
C SER A 445 21.61 2.13 -11.97
N LYS A 446 21.92 2.11 -13.27
CA LYS A 446 21.79 3.31 -14.12
C LYS A 446 20.33 3.76 -14.20
N THR A 447 19.39 2.82 -14.12
CA THR A 447 17.96 3.08 -14.05
C THR A 447 17.60 3.97 -12.86
N TYR A 448 18.01 3.63 -11.63
CA TYR A 448 17.78 4.50 -10.46
C TYR A 448 18.53 5.82 -10.58
N GLN A 449 19.68 5.85 -11.24
CA GLN A 449 20.53 7.03 -11.37
C GLN A 449 20.16 7.96 -12.53
N SER A 450 19.09 7.63 -13.28
CA SER A 450 18.63 8.46 -14.39
C SER A 450 17.89 9.71 -13.91
N ARG A 451 17.66 10.66 -14.80
CA ARG A 451 16.74 11.77 -14.53
C ARG A 451 15.35 11.23 -14.20
N ALA A 452 14.65 11.85 -13.26
CA ALA A 452 13.28 11.47 -12.96
C ALA A 452 12.30 12.03 -13.99
N GLU A 453 11.28 11.24 -14.26
CA GLU A 453 10.13 11.62 -15.06
C GLU A 453 9.17 12.48 -14.23
N ILE A 454 8.71 13.58 -14.83
CA ILE A 454 7.62 14.39 -14.32
C ILE A 454 6.37 13.99 -15.12
N ARG A 455 5.43 13.30 -14.45
CA ARG A 455 4.17 12.89 -15.08
C ARG A 455 3.21 14.08 -15.12
N GLU A 456 2.70 14.40 -16.30
CA GLU A 456 1.71 15.48 -16.51
C GLU A 456 0.27 14.97 -16.43
N ASP A 457 0.01 13.74 -16.88
CA ASP A 457 -1.30 13.09 -16.82
C ASP A 457 -1.23 11.80 -15.99
N GLU A 458 -1.90 11.82 -14.84
CA GLU A 458 -1.99 10.68 -13.94
C GLU A 458 -2.86 9.54 -14.50
N ASN A 459 -3.80 9.86 -15.41
CA ASN A 459 -4.76 8.92 -15.99
C ASN A 459 -4.23 8.20 -17.25
N ALA A 460 -3.15 8.70 -17.85
CA ALA A 460 -2.51 8.03 -18.98
C ALA A 460 -2.00 6.64 -18.58
N GLU A 461 -2.04 5.71 -19.54
CA GLU A 461 -1.48 4.37 -19.37
C GLU A 461 -0.03 4.46 -18.90
N TYR A 462 0.28 3.76 -17.81
CA TYR A 462 1.58 3.86 -17.19
C TYR A 462 2.61 3.03 -17.95
N VAL A 463 3.64 3.71 -18.45
CA VAL A 463 4.82 3.09 -19.05
C VAL A 463 6.05 3.52 -18.24
N PHE A 464 6.85 2.55 -17.80
CA PHE A 464 8.04 2.85 -17.01
C PHE A 464 9.12 3.51 -17.90
N ARG A 465 9.52 4.74 -17.59
CA ARG A 465 10.61 5.46 -18.30
C ARG A 465 11.80 5.81 -17.40
N GLY A 466 11.74 5.46 -16.12
CA GLY A 466 12.71 5.84 -15.10
C GLY A 466 12.04 6.09 -13.75
N PRO A 467 12.79 6.59 -12.76
CA PRO A 467 12.22 7.02 -11.49
C PRO A 467 11.22 8.16 -11.74
N VAL A 468 10.14 8.19 -10.98
CA VAL A 468 9.16 9.28 -10.99
C VAL A 468 9.52 10.27 -9.89
N ARG A 469 9.34 11.56 -10.14
CA ARG A 469 9.52 12.60 -9.13
C ARG A 469 8.61 12.33 -7.92
N LYS A 470 9.18 12.30 -6.71
CA LYS A 470 8.44 12.04 -5.46
C LYS A 470 8.37 13.30 -4.61
N ARG A 471 7.30 13.46 -3.84
CA ARG A 471 7.29 14.44 -2.73
C ARG A 471 8.02 13.88 -1.53
N MET A 472 8.73 14.73 -0.81
CA MET A 472 9.23 14.37 0.51
C MET A 472 8.06 14.06 1.44
N THR A 473 8.21 13.02 2.27
CA THR A 473 7.30 12.78 3.38
C THR A 473 7.32 13.95 4.37
N ALA A 474 6.26 14.10 5.18
CA ALA A 474 6.22 15.09 6.26
C ALA A 474 7.47 15.03 7.16
N GLU A 475 7.92 13.82 7.48
CA GLU A 475 9.11 13.56 8.28
C GLU A 475 10.39 14.04 7.57
N GLN A 476 10.59 13.71 6.29
CA GLN A 476 11.74 14.19 5.51
C GLN A 476 11.72 15.71 5.34
N PHE A 477 10.55 16.31 5.10
CA PHE A 477 10.42 17.76 4.94
C PHE A 477 10.84 18.51 6.20
N LEU A 478 10.31 18.10 7.36
CA LEU A 478 10.67 18.72 8.63
C LEU A 478 12.12 18.44 9.00
N ASP A 479 12.60 17.20 8.87
CA ASP A 479 13.99 16.85 9.17
C ASP A 479 14.99 17.57 8.24
N ALA A 480 14.63 17.85 6.99
CA ALA A 480 15.44 18.64 6.07
C ALA A 480 15.56 20.09 6.54
N ILE A 481 14.45 20.74 6.92
CA ILE A 481 14.48 22.09 7.50
C ILE A 481 15.35 22.10 8.77
N ARG A 482 15.17 21.11 9.65
CA ARG A 482 15.95 20.99 10.89
C ARG A 482 17.43 20.74 10.64
N SER A 483 17.78 20.03 9.56
CA SER A 483 19.18 19.83 9.15
C SER A 483 19.84 21.14 8.71
N VAL A 484 19.08 22.02 8.06
CA VAL A 484 19.55 23.33 7.60
C VAL A 484 19.67 24.32 8.76
N THR A 485 18.63 24.41 9.59
CA THR A 485 18.55 25.39 10.68
C THR A 485 19.26 24.95 11.95
N GLY A 486 19.48 23.65 12.12
CA GLY A 486 19.97 23.03 13.35
C GLY A 486 18.95 23.04 14.50
N VAL A 487 17.70 23.45 14.26
CA VAL A 487 16.64 23.49 15.30
C VAL A 487 15.99 22.12 15.38
N TRP A 488 16.61 21.21 16.12
CA TRP A 488 16.10 19.86 16.32
C TRP A 488 15.20 19.75 17.55
N GLN A 489 14.28 18.78 17.52
CA GLN A 489 13.52 18.41 18.71
C GLN A 489 14.51 17.91 19.78
N LYS A 490 14.37 18.42 21.01
CA LYS A 490 15.09 17.87 22.15
C LYS A 490 14.39 16.60 22.63
N ALA A 491 15.19 15.70 23.17
CA ALA A 491 14.70 14.60 23.96
C ALA A 491 13.88 15.13 25.16
N ASP A 492 12.55 15.01 25.11
CA ASP A 492 11.72 15.31 26.28
C ASP A 492 11.84 14.14 27.28
N GLY A 493 12.40 14.39 28.46
CA GLY A 493 12.50 13.42 29.55
C GLY A 493 11.18 12.73 29.92
N ALA A 494 10.01 13.31 29.60
CA ALA A 494 8.71 12.65 29.74
C ALA A 494 8.41 11.61 28.65
N ALA A 495 8.87 11.82 27.41
CA ALA A 495 8.87 10.79 26.38
C ALA A 495 9.74 9.61 26.81
N PHE A 496 10.82 9.86 27.57
CA PHE A 496 11.78 8.88 28.13
C PHE A 496 11.37 8.23 29.46
N LYS A 497 10.27 8.64 30.09
CA LYS A 497 9.72 7.93 31.26
C LYS A 497 9.04 6.62 30.83
N LYS A 498 9.13 5.58 31.67
CA LYS A 498 8.49 4.27 31.45
C LYS A 498 7.03 4.44 31.02
N GLY A 499 6.72 4.11 29.77
CA GLY A 499 5.37 4.13 29.21
C GLY A 499 5.18 4.99 27.95
N GLY A 500 6.15 5.84 27.57
CA GLY A 500 6.14 6.62 26.33
C GLY A 500 7.10 6.12 25.24
N ALA A 501 6.95 6.67 24.03
CA ALA A 501 7.77 6.39 22.85
C ALA A 501 9.28 6.51 23.07
N GLY A 502 9.69 7.54 23.80
CA GLY A 502 11.10 7.78 24.10
C GLY A 502 11.66 6.78 25.10
N GLY A 503 10.87 6.29 26.06
CA GLY A 503 11.37 5.44 27.15
C GLY A 503 11.73 4.05 26.68
N GLN A 504 10.97 3.52 25.72
CA GLN A 504 11.32 2.28 25.04
C GLN A 504 12.55 2.44 24.15
N LEU A 505 12.64 3.57 23.43
CA LEU A 505 13.77 3.86 22.56
C LEU A 505 15.07 4.03 23.38
N ALA A 506 15.09 4.83 24.44
CA ALA A 506 16.29 4.99 25.27
C ALA A 506 16.81 3.67 25.86
N VAL A 507 15.93 2.80 26.35
CA VAL A 507 16.33 1.49 26.88
C VAL A 507 16.97 0.62 25.80
N VAL A 508 16.36 0.56 24.61
CA VAL A 508 16.95 -0.15 23.46
C VAL A 508 18.32 0.43 23.14
N MET A 509 18.42 1.74 23.06
CA MET A 509 19.64 2.41 22.64
C MET A 509 20.77 2.26 23.65
N GLU A 510 20.48 2.36 24.94
CA GLU A 510 21.42 2.04 26.02
C GLU A 510 21.92 0.59 25.91
N THR A 511 21.00 -0.35 25.65
CA THR A 511 21.33 -1.78 25.47
C THR A 511 22.24 -2.02 24.25
N HIS A 512 22.14 -1.20 23.20
CA HIS A 512 22.99 -1.29 22.01
C HIS A 512 24.22 -0.35 22.06
N GLY A 513 24.57 0.17 23.25
CA GLY A 513 25.77 0.99 23.46
C GLY A 513 25.68 2.43 22.93
N LEU A 514 24.49 2.89 22.56
CA LEU A 514 24.22 4.26 22.10
C LEU A 514 23.98 5.18 23.31
N GLN A 515 24.99 5.31 24.18
CA GLN A 515 24.91 5.90 25.53
C GLN A 515 24.57 7.40 25.64
N LYS A 516 24.31 8.13 24.53
CA LYS A 516 24.18 9.60 24.55
C LYS A 516 23.03 10.12 23.70
N TRP A 517 21.86 9.48 23.75
CA TRP A 517 20.71 9.95 22.97
C TRP A 517 20.12 11.27 23.50
N ASP A 518 20.29 11.60 24.78
CA ASP A 518 19.71 12.81 25.37
C ASP A 518 20.27 14.12 24.78
N ASP A 519 21.50 14.08 24.23
CA ASP A 519 22.20 15.26 23.70
C ASP A 519 22.05 15.44 22.17
N ARG A 520 21.27 14.59 21.49
CA ARG A 520 21.19 14.58 20.03
C ARG A 520 19.81 14.92 19.48
N PRO A 521 19.77 15.38 18.22
CA PRO A 521 18.55 15.51 17.45
C PRO A 521 17.67 14.26 17.45
N ILE A 522 16.38 14.47 17.70
CA ILE A 522 15.33 13.47 17.45
C ILE A 522 14.68 13.74 16.09
N ARG A 523 14.57 12.69 15.27
CA ARG A 523 13.84 12.74 14.00
C ARG A 523 12.35 12.89 14.22
N THR A 524 11.70 13.56 13.29
CA THR A 524 10.25 13.76 13.27
C THR A 524 9.47 12.44 13.34
N ALA A 525 10.03 11.35 12.80
CA ALA A 525 9.44 10.01 12.83
C ALA A 525 9.11 9.49 14.26
N PHE A 526 9.87 9.91 15.27
CA PHE A 526 9.66 9.53 16.68
C PHE A 526 8.77 10.50 17.46
N GLY A 527 8.42 11.64 16.85
CA GLY A 527 7.52 12.62 17.42
C GLY A 527 6.05 12.23 17.27
N LYS A 528 5.20 12.80 18.12
CA LYS A 528 3.75 12.78 17.93
C LYS A 528 3.40 13.53 16.64
N ARG A 529 2.39 13.03 15.93
CA ARG A 529 1.83 13.72 14.76
C ARG A 529 1.15 15.02 15.20
N ASP A 530 1.55 16.14 14.62
CA ASP A 530 0.90 17.45 14.76
C ASP A 530 0.03 17.79 13.53
N SER A 531 -0.61 18.96 13.55
CA SER A 531 -1.46 19.50 12.48
C SER A 531 -0.70 19.66 11.16
N LEU A 532 0.52 20.18 11.20
CA LEU A 532 1.35 20.38 10.01
C LEU A 532 1.71 19.03 9.37
N GLN A 533 2.14 18.06 10.15
CA GLN A 533 2.46 16.73 9.65
C GLN A 533 1.23 16.03 9.07
N ALA A 534 0.06 16.19 9.69
CA ALA A 534 -1.19 15.67 9.15
C ALA A 534 -1.55 16.34 7.81
N ALA A 535 -1.35 17.66 7.69
CA ALA A 535 -1.57 18.41 6.45
C ALA A 535 -0.59 17.98 5.34
N LEU A 536 0.66 17.65 5.70
CA LEU A 536 1.70 17.09 4.82
C LEU A 536 1.52 15.58 4.54
N GLY A 537 0.37 15.00 4.89
CA GLY A 537 0.02 13.61 4.54
C GLY A 537 0.55 12.52 5.49
N ARG A 538 1.04 12.85 6.70
CA ARG A 538 1.34 11.83 7.72
C ARG A 538 0.02 11.19 8.21
N PRO A 539 -0.17 9.87 8.02
CA PRO A 539 -1.44 9.21 8.37
C PRO A 539 -1.64 9.12 9.89
N ASN A 540 -2.89 8.96 10.33
CA ASN A 540 -3.18 8.37 11.63
C ASN A 540 -3.04 6.85 11.47
N ARG A 541 -2.10 6.24 12.20
CA ARG A 541 -1.72 4.83 11.99
C ARG A 541 -2.68 3.87 12.70
N ASP A 542 -3.98 4.11 12.54
CA ASP A 542 -5.04 3.23 13.04
C ASP A 542 -5.28 2.06 12.08
N GLN A 543 -4.96 2.26 10.80
CA GLN A 543 -5.05 1.30 9.71
C GLN A 543 -3.69 1.15 9.02
N VAL A 544 -3.50 0.05 8.29
CA VAL A 544 -2.31 -0.13 7.43
C VAL A 544 -2.32 0.94 6.34
N VAL A 545 -1.20 1.64 6.19
CA VAL A 545 -0.98 2.61 5.11
C VAL A 545 0.21 2.15 4.27
N THR A 546 -0.06 1.81 3.02
CA THR A 546 0.88 1.22 2.04
C THR A 546 1.41 2.25 1.06
N SER A 547 0.66 3.34 0.86
CA SER A 547 1.03 4.52 0.07
C SER A 547 0.46 5.78 0.71
N ARG A 548 1.16 6.91 0.54
CA ARG A 548 0.67 8.23 0.94
C ARG A 548 0.21 9.02 -0.29
N PRO A 549 -0.76 9.93 -0.16
CA PRO A 549 -1.14 10.83 -1.25
C PRO A 549 0.05 11.68 -1.70
N ASP A 550 0.16 11.92 -3.00
CA ASP A 550 1.19 12.74 -3.64
C ASP A 550 0.66 14.10 -4.11
N SER A 551 -0.65 14.31 -4.14
CA SER A 551 -1.28 15.59 -4.47
C SER A 551 -1.27 16.59 -3.31
N VAL A 552 -1.06 17.87 -3.64
CA VAL A 552 -1.12 18.98 -2.66
C VAL A 552 -2.58 19.25 -2.31
N THR A 553 -2.93 19.17 -1.03
CA THR A 553 -4.28 19.55 -0.58
C THR A 553 -4.36 21.04 -0.26
N THR A 554 -5.58 21.61 -0.28
CA THR A 554 -5.80 23.00 0.16
C THR A 554 -5.32 23.23 1.60
N LEU A 555 -5.53 22.24 2.48
CA LEU A 555 -5.08 22.30 3.87
C LEU A 555 -3.54 22.38 3.94
N GLU A 556 -2.86 21.60 3.12
CA GLU A 556 -1.41 21.63 3.01
C GLU A 556 -0.91 22.99 2.53
N ALA A 557 -1.49 23.53 1.45
CA ALA A 557 -1.10 24.83 0.92
C ALA A 557 -1.24 25.97 1.94
N ILE A 558 -2.32 25.96 2.74
CA ILE A 558 -2.51 26.94 3.82
C ILE A 558 -1.43 26.77 4.90
N ASN A 559 -1.18 25.54 5.37
CA ASN A 559 -0.17 25.29 6.40
C ASN A 559 1.25 25.64 5.92
N LEU A 560 1.56 25.38 4.66
CA LEU A 560 2.82 25.78 4.04
C LEU A 560 2.93 27.30 3.83
N SER A 561 1.83 28.04 3.83
CA SER A 561 1.88 29.51 3.65
C SER A 561 1.99 30.26 4.96
N ASN A 562 1.31 29.81 6.02
CA ASN A 562 1.23 30.55 7.29
C ASN A 562 1.00 29.68 8.54
N GLY A 563 1.20 28.36 8.44
CA GLY A 563 0.99 27.44 9.57
C GLY A 563 1.92 27.76 10.75
N PRO A 564 1.40 27.83 11.99
CA PRO A 564 2.17 28.28 13.14
C PRO A 564 3.34 27.35 13.49
N GLU A 565 3.20 26.04 13.25
CA GLU A 565 4.27 25.06 13.49
C GLU A 565 5.46 25.28 12.54
N LEU A 566 5.20 25.54 11.26
CA LEU A 566 6.25 25.79 10.26
C LEU A 566 6.89 27.16 10.48
N ALA A 567 6.06 28.20 10.67
CA ALA A 567 6.53 29.55 10.95
C ALA A 567 7.41 29.61 12.20
N GLY A 568 7.02 28.92 13.27
CA GLY A 568 7.82 28.80 14.48
C GLY A 568 9.18 28.15 14.22
N LEU A 569 9.21 27.03 13.47
CA LEU A 569 10.44 26.32 13.14
C LEU A 569 11.40 27.19 12.30
N ILE A 570 10.88 27.93 11.31
CA ILE A 570 11.69 28.80 10.45
C ILE A 570 12.21 29.99 11.25
N ARG A 571 11.38 30.63 12.09
CA ARG A 571 11.77 31.73 12.97
C ARG A 571 12.89 31.34 13.94
N ASP A 572 12.72 30.23 14.66
CA ASP A 572 13.75 29.72 15.57
C ASP A 572 15.05 29.39 14.81
N GLY A 573 14.91 28.89 13.59
CA GLY A 573 16.02 28.61 12.70
C GLY A 573 16.77 29.86 12.28
N ALA A 574 16.04 30.91 11.91
CA ALA A 574 16.59 32.19 11.52
C ALA A 574 17.41 32.83 12.64
N VAL A 575 16.89 32.81 13.88
CA VAL A 575 17.63 33.28 15.07
C VAL A 575 18.92 32.47 15.27
N LYS A 576 18.87 31.15 15.04
CA LYS A 576 20.02 30.25 15.26
C LYS A 576 21.12 30.41 14.22
N ILE A 577 20.79 30.62 12.95
CA ILE A 577 21.78 30.67 11.85
C ILE A 577 22.14 32.09 11.39
N GLY A 578 21.33 33.09 11.74
CA GLY A 578 21.51 34.48 11.29
C GLY A 578 22.63 35.23 12.01
N ASN A 579 22.97 34.84 13.24
CA ASN A 579 24.02 35.51 14.01
C ASN A 579 25.41 35.11 13.48
N ASP A 580 26.20 36.11 13.06
CA ASP A 580 27.63 36.05 12.69
C ASP A 580 28.01 35.55 11.27
N ALA A 581 27.05 35.21 10.39
CA ALA A 581 27.36 34.80 9.02
C ALA A 581 27.37 35.99 8.04
N GLN A 582 28.39 36.07 7.18
CA GLN A 582 28.34 36.98 6.03
C GLN A 582 27.18 36.57 5.11
N PRO A 583 26.35 37.50 4.59
CA PRO A 583 25.15 37.17 3.80
C PRO A 583 25.42 36.19 2.65
N LYS A 584 26.52 36.39 1.90
CA LYS A 584 26.91 35.48 0.81
C LYS A 584 27.20 34.06 1.28
N ASP A 585 27.85 33.90 2.43
CA ASP A 585 28.19 32.59 2.99
C ASP A 585 26.94 31.91 3.54
N LEU A 586 26.03 32.68 4.15
CA LEU A 586 24.73 32.18 4.61
C LEU A 586 23.91 31.64 3.43
N ILE A 587 23.78 32.40 2.34
CA ILE A 587 23.06 31.97 1.13
C ILE A 587 23.65 30.65 0.62
N ARG A 588 24.97 30.58 0.43
CA ARG A 588 25.63 29.37 -0.07
C ARG A 588 25.44 28.18 0.86
N LYS A 589 25.54 28.39 2.18
CA LYS A 589 25.32 27.35 3.18
C LYS A 589 23.89 26.81 3.12
N VAL A 590 22.89 27.70 3.05
CA VAL A 590 21.47 27.32 2.97
C VAL A 590 21.17 26.57 1.67
N PHE A 591 21.62 27.05 0.51
CA PHE A 591 21.39 26.35 -0.77
C PHE A 591 22.06 24.97 -0.81
N ARG A 592 23.32 24.85 -0.36
CA ARG A 592 24.01 23.56 -0.28
C ARG A 592 23.32 22.59 0.68
N ALA A 593 22.79 23.08 1.81
CA ALA A 593 22.11 22.23 2.79
C ALA A 593 20.68 21.85 2.37
N SER A 594 19.96 22.74 1.67
CA SER A 594 18.56 22.55 1.29
C SER A 594 18.40 21.77 -0.03
N VAL A 595 19.16 22.17 -1.05
CA VAL A 595 19.03 21.66 -2.44
C VAL A 595 20.33 21.07 -2.99
N SER A 596 21.38 20.96 -2.17
CA SER A 596 22.63 20.24 -2.49
C SER A 596 23.50 20.83 -3.60
N ARG A 597 23.17 22.02 -4.11
CA ARG A 597 23.93 22.76 -5.13
C ARG A 597 24.30 24.16 -4.67
N GLU A 598 25.17 24.82 -5.44
CA GLU A 598 25.40 26.25 -5.28
C GLU A 598 24.17 27.06 -5.72
N PRO A 599 23.92 28.23 -5.12
CA PRO A 599 22.94 29.17 -5.63
C PRO A 599 23.39 29.68 -7.01
N THR A 600 22.43 29.91 -7.89
CA THR A 600 22.66 30.63 -9.14
C THR A 600 22.99 32.10 -8.86
N THR A 601 23.46 32.81 -9.89
CA THR A 601 23.73 34.24 -9.79
C THR A 601 22.47 35.04 -9.44
N GLU A 602 21.32 34.64 -9.98
CA GLU A 602 20.01 35.26 -9.70
C GLU A 602 19.54 34.97 -8.27
N GLU A 603 19.57 33.72 -7.83
CA GLU A 603 19.24 33.34 -6.45
C GLU A 603 20.16 34.03 -5.43
N THR A 604 21.44 34.21 -5.76
CA THR A 604 22.38 34.95 -4.92
C THR A 604 22.00 36.44 -4.84
N ALA A 605 21.62 37.06 -5.96
CA ALA A 605 21.20 38.46 -5.98
C ALA A 605 19.91 38.69 -5.18
N ILE A 606 18.92 37.80 -5.34
CA ILE A 606 17.67 37.83 -4.58
C ILE A 606 17.97 37.67 -3.08
N GLY A 607 18.73 36.63 -2.70
CA GLY A 607 19.09 36.40 -1.29
C GLY A 607 19.83 37.59 -0.67
N LEU A 608 20.73 38.25 -1.40
CA LEU A 608 21.42 39.45 -0.91
C LEU A 608 20.47 40.65 -0.73
N SER A 609 19.48 40.80 -1.61
CA SER A 609 18.48 41.86 -1.49
C SER A 609 17.58 41.69 -0.27
N MET A 610 17.32 40.44 0.14
CA MET A 610 16.53 40.13 1.34
C MET A 610 17.36 40.29 2.61
N LEU A 611 18.60 39.77 2.63
CA LEU A 611 19.44 39.74 3.83
C LEU A 611 20.14 41.07 4.16
N GLY A 612 20.33 41.96 3.18
CA GLY A 612 21.06 43.22 3.37
C GLY A 612 22.53 43.02 3.77
N GLU A 613 23.17 44.05 4.33
CA GLU A 613 24.57 43.99 4.80
C GLU A 613 24.73 43.30 6.16
N LYS A 614 23.73 43.47 7.03
CA LYS A 614 23.67 42.91 8.39
C LYS A 614 22.29 42.30 8.59
N PRO A 615 22.12 41.00 8.33
CA PRO A 615 20.81 40.37 8.37
C PRO A 615 20.24 40.39 9.78
N SER A 616 19.00 40.84 9.93
CA SER A 616 18.22 40.59 11.13
C SER A 616 17.69 39.15 11.14
N ALA A 617 17.11 38.74 12.27
CA ALA A 617 16.42 37.46 12.35
C ALA A 617 15.19 37.40 11.41
N GLU A 618 14.51 38.53 11.21
CA GLU A 618 13.36 38.63 10.29
C GLU A 618 13.80 38.51 8.84
N ASP A 619 14.86 39.22 8.43
CA ASP A 619 15.44 39.11 7.08
C ASP A 619 15.88 37.67 6.77
N THR A 620 16.44 36.99 7.78
CA THR A 620 16.85 35.59 7.67
C THR A 620 15.64 34.64 7.60
N GLU A 621 14.57 34.92 8.34
CA GLU A 621 13.31 34.16 8.30
C GLU A 621 12.69 34.23 6.90
N ASP A 622 12.56 35.43 6.33
CA ASP A 622 12.05 35.64 4.96
C ASP A 622 12.90 34.93 3.91
N PHE A 623 14.23 35.02 4.03
CA PHE A 623 15.15 34.31 3.14
C PHE A 623 14.95 32.79 3.24
N LEU A 624 14.87 32.22 4.44
CA LEU A 624 14.63 30.80 4.64
C LEU A 624 13.28 30.35 4.05
N TRP A 625 12.22 31.14 4.22
CA TRP A 625 10.93 30.90 3.59
C TRP A 625 11.06 30.80 2.06
N SER A 626 11.77 31.73 1.44
CA SER A 626 11.96 31.73 -0.01
C SER A 626 12.64 30.46 -0.54
N VAL A 627 13.58 29.90 0.23
CA VAL A 627 14.32 28.69 -0.16
C VAL A 627 13.52 27.43 0.13
N PHE A 628 12.88 27.32 1.31
CA PHE A 628 12.13 26.12 1.68
C PHE A 628 10.86 25.94 0.86
N MET A 629 10.30 27.01 0.29
CA MET A 629 9.14 26.93 -0.60
C MET A 629 9.50 26.67 -2.07
N LEU A 630 10.79 26.55 -2.42
CA LEU A 630 11.18 26.16 -3.77
C LEU A 630 10.65 24.77 -4.09
N PRO A 631 10.07 24.53 -5.29
CA PRO A 631 9.67 23.18 -5.70
C PRO A 631 10.82 22.17 -5.55
N GLU A 632 12.04 22.55 -5.90
CA GLU A 632 13.23 21.70 -5.75
C GLU A 632 13.47 21.21 -4.31
N PHE A 633 13.07 22.00 -3.30
CA PHE A 633 13.15 21.57 -1.91
C PHE A 633 12.14 20.47 -1.61
N HIS A 634 10.88 20.64 -2.03
CA HIS A 634 9.76 19.75 -1.72
C HIS A 634 9.84 18.37 -2.41
N TYR A 635 10.55 18.28 -3.54
CA TYR A 635 10.59 17.07 -4.35
C TYR A 635 11.95 16.34 -4.26
N ILE A 636 11.89 15.03 -4.41
CA ILE A 636 13.01 14.14 -4.65
C ILE A 636 12.99 13.85 -6.16
N ASN A 637 13.95 14.45 -6.86
CA ASN A 637 14.07 14.43 -8.32
C ASN A 637 15.11 13.48 -8.82
#